data_AF-A0A5C7Q9E1-F1
#
_entry.id   AF-A0A5C7Q9E1-F1
#
_cell.length_a   1.000
_cell.length_b   1.000
_cell.length_c   1.000
_cell.angle_alpha   90.00
_cell.angle_beta   90.00
_cell.angle_gamma   90.00
#
_symmetry.space_group_name_H-M   'P 1'
#
loop_
_entity.id
_entity.type
_entity.pdbx_description
1 polymer ?
#
loop_
_entity_poly.entity_id
_entity_poly.type
_entity_poly.pdbx_seq_one_letter_code
_entity_poly.pdbx_strand_id
1 'polypeptide(L)'
;MKYPTLTIGDDNASPLSRHNRHRKTRAFSMTLLRAVTWTSLNKTAKPGYLRPAFLDICGTESEHRAFIANLREGRPAKLSDREAFELLRSEPYCYAPPQRSEVGIRQIIYLPDIFDVETKSMRDPLQVIVMPPSIMLATVGDDELRAVQQVYALTRKRHADEIAKLEAENATKEYWRRRTVPGFVEVDDATLRYWALIARELTVRLDARTTYPIPTEPEFRALLVQWLVVAGHLRMGNGCALWPISGRRDDSYRPDLRVDAPSPGWNQRDDVGYVVPVALSMSQAELGAALADLARLYYS
;
A
#
# COMPACT_ATOMS: atom_id res chain seq x y z
N MET A 1 -3.48 -3.21 -24.36
CA MET A 1 -4.58 -3.59 -23.44
C MET A 1 -4.20 -3.03 -22.08
N LYS A 2 -4.91 -2.01 -21.57
CA LYS A 2 -4.47 -1.24 -20.39
C LYS A 2 -4.61 -2.05 -19.08
N TYR A 3 -5.68 -2.82 -18.95
CA TYR A 3 -6.03 -3.55 -17.73
C TYR A 3 -5.90 -5.08 -17.86
N PRO A 4 -5.38 -5.77 -16.83
CA PRO A 4 -5.41 -7.23 -16.77
C PRO A 4 -6.86 -7.76 -16.67
N THR A 5 -7.11 -8.96 -17.21
CA THR A 5 -8.39 -9.65 -17.09
C THR A 5 -8.27 -10.81 -16.11
N LEU A 6 -9.16 -10.86 -15.13
CA LEU A 6 -9.34 -11.98 -14.23
C LEU A 6 -10.33 -12.98 -14.82
N THR A 7 -10.05 -14.27 -14.65
CA THR A 7 -10.94 -15.34 -15.15
C THR A 7 -11.19 -16.43 -14.12
N ILE A 8 -12.44 -16.89 -14.04
CA ILE A 8 -12.85 -18.07 -13.25
C ILE A 8 -13.52 -19.06 -14.20
N GLY A 9 -13.07 -20.31 -14.21
CA GLY A 9 -13.69 -21.41 -14.96
C GLY A 9 -14.34 -22.45 -14.05
N ASP A 10 -15.18 -23.32 -14.63
CA ASP A 10 -15.95 -24.32 -13.88
C ASP A 10 -15.13 -25.49 -13.30
N ASP A 11 -13.88 -25.68 -13.75
CA ASP A 11 -13.08 -26.84 -13.35
C ASP A 11 -12.48 -26.67 -11.94
N ASN A 12 -12.82 -27.59 -11.03
CA ASN A 12 -12.14 -27.81 -9.73
C ASN A 12 -10.65 -28.25 -9.87
N ALA A 13 -10.10 -28.23 -11.08
CA ALA A 13 -8.69 -28.51 -11.31
C ALA A 13 -7.86 -27.30 -10.87
N SER A 14 -6.63 -27.57 -10.41
CA SER A 14 -5.68 -26.48 -10.11
C SER A 14 -5.65 -25.47 -11.27
N PRO A 15 -5.87 -24.16 -11.00
CA PRO A 15 -5.90 -23.13 -12.02
C PRO A 15 -4.62 -23.06 -12.87
N LEU A 16 -3.53 -23.68 -12.39
CA LEU A 16 -2.21 -23.72 -13.00
C LEU A 16 -1.94 -25.00 -13.84
N SER A 17 -2.90 -25.93 -13.92
CA SER A 17 -2.75 -27.16 -14.70
C SER A 17 -2.95 -26.92 -16.19
N ARG A 18 -1.92 -27.22 -17.00
CA ARG A 18 -1.96 -27.12 -18.48
C ARG A 18 -2.81 -28.19 -19.17
N HIS A 19 -3.26 -29.22 -18.46
CA HIS A 19 -3.82 -30.44 -19.04
C HIS A 19 -5.28 -30.33 -19.54
N ASN A 20 -6.03 -29.29 -19.19
CA ASN A 20 -7.48 -29.21 -19.44
C ASN A 20 -7.94 -28.11 -20.41
N ARG A 21 -7.11 -27.71 -21.40
CA ARG A 21 -7.46 -26.63 -22.34
C ARG A 21 -8.66 -26.91 -23.28
N HIS A 22 -9.18 -28.14 -23.36
CA HIS A 22 -10.12 -28.55 -24.41
C HIS A 22 -11.58 -28.79 -23.97
N ARG A 23 -11.95 -28.52 -22.71
CA ARG A 23 -13.34 -28.71 -22.25
C ARG A 23 -14.10 -27.38 -22.26
N LYS A 24 -15.25 -27.32 -22.94
CA LYS A 24 -16.18 -26.16 -22.90
C LYS A 24 -16.72 -25.99 -21.48
N THR A 25 -16.04 -25.17 -20.68
CA THR A 25 -16.52 -24.69 -19.38
C THR A 25 -17.01 -23.26 -19.55
N ARG A 26 -18.03 -22.85 -18.79
CA ARG A 26 -18.48 -21.47 -18.79
C ARG A 26 -17.46 -20.68 -17.99
N ALA A 27 -16.58 -19.95 -18.68
CA ALA A 27 -15.65 -19.04 -18.04
C ALA A 27 -16.33 -17.68 -17.83
N PHE A 28 -16.11 -17.08 -16.67
CA PHE A 28 -16.53 -15.73 -16.36
C PHE A 28 -15.30 -14.84 -16.26
N SER A 29 -15.37 -13.64 -16.83
CA SER A 29 -14.27 -12.70 -16.81
C SER A 29 -14.64 -11.36 -16.16
N MET A 30 -13.68 -10.74 -15.51
CA MET A 30 -13.77 -9.37 -15.01
C MET A 30 -12.44 -8.66 -15.24
N THR A 31 -12.49 -7.37 -15.55
CA THR A 31 -11.32 -6.50 -15.64
C THR A 31 -10.79 -6.18 -14.25
N LEU A 32 -9.50 -6.39 -14.01
CA LEU A 32 -8.82 -5.96 -12.79
C LEU A 32 -8.53 -4.47 -12.87
N LEU A 33 -9.15 -3.69 -11.99
CA LEU A 33 -8.85 -2.27 -11.85
C LEU A 33 -7.68 -2.08 -10.87
N ARG A 34 -7.74 -2.66 -9.68
CA ARG A 34 -6.69 -2.56 -8.66
C ARG A 34 -6.73 -3.77 -7.72
N ALA A 35 -5.57 -4.32 -7.38
CA ALA A 35 -5.42 -5.20 -6.23
C ALA A 35 -4.24 -4.76 -5.35
N VAL A 36 -4.42 -4.88 -4.04
CA VAL A 36 -3.37 -4.66 -3.04
C VAL A 36 -3.16 -5.97 -2.29
N THR A 37 -1.97 -6.54 -2.43
CA THR A 37 -1.58 -7.80 -1.77
C THR A 37 -0.43 -7.52 -0.82
N TRP A 38 -0.66 -7.74 0.47
CA TRP A 38 0.38 -7.67 1.48
C TRP A 38 0.95 -9.08 1.71
N THR A 39 2.11 -9.35 1.13
CA THR A 39 2.64 -10.71 1.01
C THR A 39 3.08 -11.29 2.35
N SER A 40 3.63 -10.48 3.26
CA SER A 40 4.04 -10.93 4.59
C SER A 40 2.89 -11.24 5.55
N LEU A 41 1.67 -10.73 5.30
CA LEU A 41 0.47 -11.14 6.04
C LEU A 41 -0.04 -12.51 5.61
N ASN A 42 0.23 -12.91 4.38
CA ASN A 42 -0.35 -14.09 3.75
C ASN A 42 0.63 -15.26 3.65
N LYS A 43 1.39 -15.53 4.72
CA LYS A 43 2.43 -16.59 4.74
C LYS A 43 1.89 -18.00 4.48
N THR A 44 0.59 -18.22 4.64
CA THR A 44 -0.08 -19.51 4.41
C THR A 44 -0.65 -19.67 3.00
N ALA A 45 -0.43 -18.68 2.12
CA ALA A 45 -0.84 -18.79 0.73
C ALA A 45 0.00 -19.84 0.00
N LYS A 46 -0.67 -20.62 -0.86
CA LYS A 46 0.01 -21.59 -1.73
C LYS A 46 0.86 -20.85 -2.76
N PRO A 47 1.99 -21.41 -3.23
CA PRO A 47 2.76 -20.81 -4.32
C PRO A 47 1.87 -20.51 -5.54
N GLY A 48 1.95 -19.29 -6.07
CA GLY A 48 1.10 -18.83 -7.18
C GLY A 48 -0.30 -18.35 -6.78
N TYR A 49 -0.65 -18.38 -5.49
CA TYR A 49 -1.90 -17.82 -4.98
C TYR A 49 -1.60 -16.53 -4.22
N LEU A 50 -2.34 -15.48 -4.57
CA LEU A 50 -2.28 -14.18 -3.95
C LEU A 50 -3.58 -13.94 -3.19
N ARG A 51 -3.49 -13.43 -1.96
CA ARG A 51 -4.66 -13.07 -1.15
C ARG A 51 -4.71 -11.55 -1.00
N PRO A 52 -5.45 -10.86 -1.88
CA PRO A 52 -5.46 -9.41 -1.88
C PRO A 52 -6.23 -8.92 -0.65
N ALA A 53 -5.66 -7.97 0.09
CA ALA A 53 -6.39 -7.26 1.14
C ALA A 53 -7.42 -6.28 0.57
N PHE A 54 -7.25 -5.89 -0.70
CA PHE A 54 -8.18 -5.07 -1.47
C PHE A 54 -8.19 -5.52 -2.92
N LEU A 55 -9.38 -5.61 -3.51
CA LEU A 55 -9.63 -5.99 -4.89
C LEU A 55 -10.76 -5.12 -5.46
N ASP A 56 -10.47 -4.43 -6.56
CA ASP A 56 -11.42 -3.63 -7.32
C ASP A 56 -11.45 -4.13 -8.76
N ILE A 57 -12.62 -4.56 -9.19
CA ILE A 57 -12.84 -5.26 -10.45
C ILE A 57 -14.10 -4.72 -11.13
N CYS A 58 -14.10 -4.73 -12.46
CA CYS A 58 -15.24 -4.30 -13.26
C CYS A 58 -15.58 -5.34 -14.32
N GLY A 59 -16.85 -5.64 -14.50
CA GLY A 59 -17.31 -6.62 -15.48
C GLY A 59 -18.66 -6.25 -16.06
N THR A 60 -19.06 -6.96 -17.10
CA THR A 60 -20.38 -6.81 -17.71
C THR A 60 -21.48 -7.22 -16.72
N GLU A 61 -22.71 -6.72 -16.89
CA GLU A 61 -23.84 -7.14 -16.05
C GLU A 61 -24.07 -8.67 -16.12
N SER A 62 -23.82 -9.26 -17.29
CA SER A 62 -23.96 -10.69 -17.54
C SER A 62 -22.93 -11.56 -16.81
N GLU A 63 -21.71 -11.06 -16.57
CA GLU A 63 -20.63 -11.82 -15.95
C GLU A 63 -20.49 -11.56 -14.46
N HIS A 64 -20.74 -10.32 -14.01
CA HIS A 64 -20.51 -9.87 -12.63
C HIS A 64 -21.14 -10.82 -11.61
N ARG A 65 -22.44 -11.11 -11.73
CA ARG A 65 -23.16 -11.92 -10.72
C ARG A 65 -22.53 -13.31 -10.55
N ALA A 66 -22.19 -13.97 -11.66
CA ALA A 66 -21.61 -15.30 -11.63
C ALA A 66 -20.17 -15.28 -11.13
N PHE A 67 -19.36 -14.29 -11.55
CA PHE A 67 -17.99 -14.15 -11.10
C PHE A 67 -17.92 -13.91 -9.58
N ILE A 68 -18.74 -13.00 -9.05
CA ILE A 68 -18.79 -12.70 -7.61
C ILE A 68 -19.29 -13.88 -6.80
N ALA A 69 -20.28 -14.64 -7.29
CA ALA A 69 -20.73 -15.86 -6.63
C ALA A 69 -19.60 -16.89 -6.49
N ASN A 70 -18.84 -17.12 -7.57
CA ASN A 70 -17.71 -18.04 -7.54
C ASN A 70 -16.57 -17.55 -6.61
N LEU A 71 -16.26 -16.25 -6.61
CA LEU A 71 -15.30 -15.66 -5.66
C LEU A 71 -15.72 -15.88 -4.21
N ARG A 72 -17.00 -15.70 -3.89
CA ARG A 72 -17.55 -15.93 -2.54
C ARG A 72 -17.49 -17.40 -2.13
N GLU A 73 -17.54 -18.33 -3.07
CA GLU A 73 -17.31 -19.75 -2.82
C GLU A 73 -15.84 -20.10 -2.57
N GLY A 74 -14.92 -19.13 -2.72
CA GLY A 74 -13.49 -19.31 -2.59
C GLY A 74 -12.82 -19.85 -3.85
N ARG A 75 -13.49 -19.75 -5.02
CA ARG A 75 -12.85 -20.13 -6.28
C ARG A 75 -11.80 -19.09 -6.68
N PRO A 76 -10.58 -19.52 -7.03
CA PRO A 76 -9.51 -18.59 -7.37
C PRO A 76 -9.74 -17.94 -8.74
N ALA A 77 -9.54 -16.62 -8.82
CA ALA A 77 -9.57 -15.84 -10.05
C ALA A 77 -8.18 -15.76 -10.67
N LYS A 78 -7.99 -16.36 -11.84
CA LYS A 78 -6.69 -16.37 -12.52
C LYS A 78 -6.32 -14.96 -13.00
N LEU A 79 -5.15 -14.50 -12.60
CA LEU A 79 -4.52 -13.26 -13.09
C LEU A 79 -3.58 -13.54 -14.26
N SER A 80 -2.87 -14.67 -14.21
CA SER A 80 -1.96 -15.13 -15.26
C SER A 80 -1.87 -16.67 -15.25
N ASP A 81 -1.04 -17.22 -16.13
CA ASP A 81 -0.70 -18.65 -16.15
C ASP A 81 -0.02 -19.14 -14.85
N ARG A 82 0.48 -18.23 -14.01
CA ARG A 82 1.24 -18.55 -12.79
C ARG A 82 0.62 -18.02 -11.51
N GLU A 83 -0.32 -17.09 -11.61
CA GLU A 83 -0.85 -16.36 -10.47
C GLU A 83 -2.37 -16.30 -10.51
N ALA A 84 -2.99 -16.50 -9.34
CA ALA A 84 -4.42 -16.34 -9.14
C ALA A 84 -4.70 -15.63 -7.81
N PHE A 85 -5.77 -14.83 -7.78
CA PHE A 85 -6.31 -14.28 -6.55
C PHE A 85 -7.25 -15.27 -5.88
N GLU A 86 -7.04 -15.52 -4.59
CA GLU A 86 -7.88 -16.37 -3.74
C GLU A 86 -8.44 -15.53 -2.60
N LEU A 87 -9.76 -15.59 -2.41
CA LEU A 87 -10.45 -15.01 -1.26
C LEU A 87 -10.93 -16.17 -0.38
N LEU A 88 -10.37 -16.30 0.81
CA LEU A 88 -10.76 -17.39 1.71
C LEU A 88 -12.16 -17.13 2.28
N ARG A 89 -13.02 -18.16 2.26
CA ARG A 89 -14.35 -18.11 2.88
C ARG A 89 -14.32 -17.85 4.38
N SER A 90 -13.23 -18.22 5.04
CA SER A 90 -13.00 -18.00 6.46
C SER A 90 -12.55 -16.58 6.79
N GLU A 91 -12.13 -15.80 5.79
CA GLU A 91 -11.70 -14.41 5.98
C GLU A 91 -12.91 -13.46 5.85
N PRO A 92 -12.97 -12.41 6.68
CA PRO A 92 -14.15 -11.55 6.77
C PRO A 92 -14.17 -10.47 5.66
N TYR A 93 -14.01 -10.87 4.39
CA TYR A 93 -14.04 -9.93 3.27
C TYR A 93 -15.37 -9.18 3.21
N CYS A 94 -15.28 -7.85 3.20
CA CYS A 94 -16.39 -6.97 2.91
C CYS A 94 -16.54 -6.85 1.39
N TYR A 95 -17.77 -7.01 0.90
CA TYR A 95 -18.14 -6.75 -0.49
C TYR A 95 -18.97 -5.47 -0.51
N ALA A 96 -18.38 -4.37 -0.96
CA ALA A 96 -19.08 -3.10 -1.04
C ALA A 96 -20.30 -3.19 -1.99
N PRO A 97 -21.31 -2.33 -1.85
CA PRO A 97 -22.42 -2.29 -2.79
C PRO A 97 -21.91 -2.13 -4.24
N PRO A 98 -22.40 -2.93 -5.20
CA PRO A 98 -21.96 -2.85 -6.58
C PRO A 98 -22.32 -1.49 -7.18
N GLN A 99 -21.38 -0.87 -7.88
CA GLN A 99 -21.57 0.42 -8.54
C GLN A 99 -21.78 0.19 -10.03
N ARG A 100 -22.92 0.64 -10.56
CA ARG A 100 -23.20 0.57 -12.00
C ARG A 100 -22.66 1.80 -12.69
N SER A 101 -22.06 1.60 -13.84
CA SER A 101 -21.52 2.64 -14.71
C SER A 101 -21.75 2.25 -16.16
N GLU A 102 -21.52 3.18 -17.08
CA GLU A 102 -21.63 2.92 -18.52
C GLU A 102 -20.70 1.79 -19.01
N VAL A 103 -19.58 1.58 -18.31
CA VAL A 103 -18.57 0.55 -18.64
C VAL A 103 -18.85 -0.82 -18.01
N GLY A 104 -19.87 -0.92 -17.14
CA GLY A 104 -20.26 -2.15 -16.47
C GLY A 104 -20.49 -1.99 -14.97
N ILE A 105 -20.45 -3.12 -14.25
CA ILE A 105 -20.61 -3.19 -12.81
C ILE A 105 -19.24 -3.28 -12.15
N ARG A 106 -18.91 -2.27 -11.36
CA ARG A 106 -17.73 -2.23 -10.49
C ARG A 106 -18.05 -2.87 -9.14
N GLN A 107 -17.14 -3.70 -8.66
CA GLN A 107 -17.21 -4.36 -7.37
C GLN A 107 -15.89 -4.16 -6.62
N ILE A 108 -16.01 -3.59 -5.42
CA ILE A 108 -14.89 -3.49 -4.47
C ILE A 108 -15.05 -4.57 -3.40
N ILE A 109 -13.95 -5.24 -3.08
CA ILE A 109 -13.83 -6.31 -2.07
C ILE A 109 -12.60 -6.03 -1.23
N TYR A 110 -12.69 -6.05 0.09
CA TYR A 110 -11.56 -5.70 0.96
C TYR A 110 -11.64 -6.32 2.35
N LEU A 111 -10.51 -6.36 3.06
CA LEU A 111 -10.44 -6.76 4.46
C LEU A 111 -10.76 -5.56 5.37
N PRO A 112 -11.91 -5.55 6.07
CA PRO A 112 -12.33 -4.40 6.87
C PRO A 112 -11.37 -4.09 8.01
N ASP A 113 -10.86 -5.11 8.70
CA ASP A 113 -9.97 -4.95 9.85
C ASP A 113 -8.71 -4.09 9.56
N ILE A 114 -8.25 -4.08 8.31
CA ILE A 114 -7.02 -3.41 7.89
C ILE A 114 -7.30 -2.07 7.18
N PHE A 115 -8.48 -1.91 6.56
CA PHE A 115 -8.82 -0.73 5.74
C PHE A 115 -9.77 0.26 6.42
N ASP A 116 -10.75 -0.23 7.18
CA ASP A 116 -11.79 0.62 7.79
C ASP A 116 -11.16 1.58 8.78
N VAL A 117 -11.72 2.79 8.92
CA VAL A 117 -11.21 3.73 9.93
C VAL A 117 -11.51 3.19 11.32
N GLU A 118 -12.77 2.86 11.57
CA GLU A 118 -13.23 2.30 12.84
C GLU A 118 -12.92 0.80 12.91
N THR A 119 -12.41 0.36 14.06
CA THR A 119 -12.20 -1.07 14.31
C THR A 119 -13.03 -1.54 15.49
N LYS A 120 -13.54 -2.77 15.38
CA LYS A 120 -14.32 -3.39 16.45
C LYS A 120 -13.44 -3.89 17.60
N SER A 121 -12.14 -4.06 17.35
CA SER A 121 -11.19 -4.50 18.36
C SER A 121 -9.77 -4.03 18.05
N MET A 122 -9.07 -3.61 19.10
CA MET A 122 -7.63 -3.38 19.05
C MET A 122 -6.92 -4.73 18.94
N ARG A 123 -5.97 -4.83 18.01
CA ARG A 123 -5.16 -6.03 17.77
C ARG A 123 -3.69 -5.74 18.00
N ASP A 124 -2.95 -6.79 18.33
CA ASP A 124 -1.50 -6.77 18.43
C ASP A 124 -0.93 -7.99 17.64
N PRO A 125 -0.12 -7.78 16.58
CA PRO A 125 0.30 -6.50 16.04
C PRO A 125 -0.87 -5.69 15.47
N LEU A 126 -0.77 -4.36 15.54
CA LEU A 126 -1.67 -3.47 14.82
C LEU A 126 -1.33 -3.52 13.33
N GLN A 127 -2.36 -3.56 12.49
CA GLN A 127 -2.22 -3.68 11.04
C GLN A 127 -3.14 -2.70 10.35
N VAL A 128 -2.59 -1.91 9.43
CA VAL A 128 -3.34 -0.91 8.68
C VAL A 128 -2.81 -0.77 7.26
N ILE A 129 -3.71 -0.58 6.29
CA ILE A 129 -3.41 -0.12 4.95
C ILE A 129 -4.09 1.24 4.74
N VAL A 130 -3.32 2.20 4.25
CA VAL A 130 -3.79 3.54 3.89
C VAL A 130 -3.76 3.66 2.38
N MET A 131 -4.93 3.81 1.77
CA MET A 131 -5.10 3.97 0.32
C MET A 131 -6.31 4.87 0.02
N PRO A 132 -6.27 6.15 0.41
CA PRO A 132 -7.37 7.07 0.15
C PRO A 132 -7.58 7.29 -1.37
N PRO A 133 -8.78 7.70 -1.79
CA PRO A 133 -9.03 8.19 -3.14
C PRO A 133 -8.08 9.33 -3.53
N SER A 134 -7.62 9.35 -4.79
CA SER A 134 -6.69 10.39 -5.29
C SER A 134 -7.30 11.79 -5.25
N ILE A 135 -8.62 11.91 -5.38
CA ILE A 135 -9.34 13.19 -5.26
C ILE A 135 -9.14 13.86 -3.88
N MET A 136 -8.82 13.09 -2.83
CA MET A 136 -8.51 13.65 -1.50
C MET A 136 -7.18 14.39 -1.44
N LEU A 137 -6.32 14.27 -2.46
CA LEU A 137 -5.11 15.12 -2.56
C LEU A 137 -5.48 16.61 -2.68
N ALA A 138 -6.65 16.91 -3.27
CA ALA A 138 -7.15 18.28 -3.37
C ALA A 138 -7.69 18.83 -2.04
N THR A 139 -7.86 17.98 -1.01
CA THR A 139 -8.34 18.38 0.31
C THR A 139 -7.22 18.53 1.34
N VAL A 140 -5.96 18.45 0.90
CA VAL A 140 -4.80 18.74 1.76
C VAL A 140 -4.74 20.25 2.01
N GLY A 141 -4.79 20.64 3.29
CA GLY A 141 -4.73 22.03 3.72
C GLY A 141 -3.32 22.64 3.62
N ASP A 142 -3.25 23.97 3.66
CA ASP A 142 -1.98 24.70 3.63
C ASP A 142 -1.14 24.48 4.90
N ASP A 143 -1.80 24.24 6.04
CA ASP A 143 -1.17 23.88 7.31
C ASP A 143 -0.50 22.50 7.22
N GLU A 144 -1.21 21.50 6.70
CA GLU A 144 -0.68 20.15 6.49
C GLU A 144 0.49 20.15 5.50
N LEU A 145 0.38 20.92 4.42
CA LEU A 145 1.44 21.04 3.44
C LEU A 145 2.68 21.75 4.02
N ARG A 146 2.49 22.82 4.79
CA ARG A 146 3.60 23.55 5.45
C ARG A 146 4.30 22.68 6.47
N ALA A 147 3.56 21.90 7.26
CA ALA A 147 4.12 20.96 8.21
C ALA A 147 5.03 19.93 7.52
N VAL A 148 4.56 19.32 6.44
CA VAL A 148 5.36 18.37 5.65
C VAL A 148 6.59 19.04 5.03
N GLN A 149 6.47 20.26 4.53
CA GLN A 149 7.61 21.03 4.00
C GLN A 149 8.68 21.27 5.07
N GLN A 150 8.29 21.61 6.29
CA GLN A 150 9.23 21.80 7.41
C GLN A 150 9.94 20.49 7.77
N VAL A 151 9.20 19.39 7.90
CA VAL A 151 9.78 18.07 8.19
C VAL A 151 10.70 17.60 7.05
N TYR A 152 10.32 17.86 5.80
CA TYR A 152 11.17 17.58 4.64
C TYR A 152 12.47 18.42 4.68
N ALA A 153 12.39 19.71 4.99
CA ALA A 153 13.58 20.57 5.12
C ALA A 153 14.52 20.07 6.22
N LEU A 154 13.98 19.64 7.36
CA LEU A 154 14.77 19.03 8.44
C LEU A 154 15.42 17.71 8.00
N THR A 155 14.66 16.86 7.30
CA THR A 155 15.14 15.58 6.76
C THR A 155 16.26 15.80 5.77
N ARG A 156 16.10 16.76 4.85
CA ARG A 156 17.12 17.15 3.87
C ARG A 156 18.38 17.68 4.54
N LYS A 157 18.24 18.55 5.55
CA LYS A 157 19.38 19.08 6.31
C LYS A 157 20.17 17.95 6.98
N ARG A 158 19.47 17.03 7.67
CA ARG A 158 20.09 15.86 8.29
C ARG A 158 20.83 14.99 7.27
N HIS A 159 20.23 14.74 6.11
CA HIS A 159 20.89 14.00 5.05
C HIS A 159 22.14 14.71 4.52
N ALA A 160 22.11 16.03 4.37
CA ALA A 160 23.27 16.81 3.96
C ALA A 160 24.41 16.72 4.99
N ASP A 161 24.08 16.80 6.29
CA ASP A 161 25.06 16.65 7.38
C ASP A 161 25.68 15.24 7.40
N GLU A 162 24.86 14.19 7.17
CA GLU A 162 25.33 12.80 7.06
C GLU A 162 26.23 12.60 5.83
N ILE A 163 25.89 13.19 4.68
CA ILE A 163 26.70 13.18 3.46
C ILE A 163 28.05 13.85 3.72
N ALA A 164 28.06 15.07 4.28
CA ALA A 164 29.28 15.81 4.57
C ALA A 164 30.21 15.02 5.51
N LYS A 165 29.63 14.36 6.52
CA LYS A 165 30.38 13.47 7.43
C LYS A 165 30.98 12.28 6.68
N LEU A 166 30.21 11.60 5.84
CA LEU A 166 30.69 10.46 5.05
C LEU A 166 31.78 10.87 4.05
N GLU A 167 31.67 12.03 3.44
CA GLU A 167 32.68 12.58 2.53
C GLU A 167 33.98 12.89 3.27
N ALA A 168 33.90 13.51 4.46
CA ALA A 168 35.06 13.74 5.31
C ALA A 168 35.73 12.42 5.76
N GLU A 169 34.94 11.40 6.13
CA GLU A 169 35.45 10.06 6.44
C GLU A 169 36.09 9.38 5.22
N ASN A 170 35.54 9.57 4.02
CA ASN A 170 36.06 9.00 2.78
C ASN A 170 37.33 9.69 2.28
N ALA A 171 37.51 10.98 2.58
CA ALA A 171 38.70 11.74 2.20
C ALA A 171 39.97 11.15 2.82
N THR A 172 39.87 10.57 4.02
CA THR A 172 41.00 9.93 4.74
C THR A 172 41.22 8.46 4.36
N LYS A 173 40.36 7.88 3.53
CA LYS A 173 40.40 6.47 3.14
C LYS A 173 40.89 6.29 1.71
N GLU A 174 41.63 5.20 1.50
CA GLU A 174 41.94 4.69 0.16
C GLU A 174 40.63 4.43 -0.62
N TYR A 175 40.65 4.68 -1.93
CA TYR A 175 39.46 4.67 -2.78
C TYR A 175 38.59 3.41 -2.63
N TRP A 176 39.21 2.22 -2.52
CA TRP A 176 38.52 0.94 -2.37
C TRP A 176 37.89 0.70 -0.99
N ARG A 177 38.24 1.52 0.01
CA ARG A 177 37.63 1.52 1.36
C ARG A 177 36.56 2.59 1.55
N ARG A 178 36.32 3.43 0.53
CA ARG A 178 35.34 4.51 0.61
C ARG A 178 33.93 3.93 0.62
N ARG A 179 33.09 4.51 1.47
CA ARG A 179 31.66 4.20 1.51
C ARG A 179 30.95 4.98 0.39
N THR A 180 29.99 4.37 -0.27
CA THR A 180 29.15 5.07 -1.25
C THR A 180 28.38 6.19 -0.56
N VAL A 181 28.46 7.41 -1.10
CA VAL A 181 27.66 8.55 -0.64
C VAL A 181 26.23 8.39 -1.17
N PRO A 182 25.21 8.36 -0.29
CA PRO A 182 23.82 8.27 -0.72
C PRO A 182 23.41 9.54 -1.48
N GLY A 183 22.70 9.38 -2.61
CA GLY A 183 22.05 10.51 -3.26
C GLY A 183 20.69 10.79 -2.61
N PHE A 184 20.41 12.05 -2.28
CA PHE A 184 19.10 12.49 -1.82
C PHE A 184 18.26 12.94 -3.03
N VAL A 185 17.07 12.37 -3.19
CA VAL A 185 16.18 12.71 -4.31
C VAL A 185 15.26 13.84 -3.86
N GLU A 186 15.29 14.95 -4.60
CA GLU A 186 14.37 16.07 -4.35
C GLU A 186 12.92 15.64 -4.62
N VAL A 187 12.01 16.06 -3.74
CA VAL A 187 10.58 15.78 -3.86
C VAL A 187 9.83 17.01 -4.38
N ASP A 188 8.81 16.77 -5.20
CA ASP A 188 7.94 17.81 -5.75
C ASP A 188 6.71 18.09 -4.86
N ASP A 189 5.94 19.13 -5.20
CA ASP A 189 4.72 19.50 -4.45
C ASP A 189 3.69 18.35 -4.40
N ALA A 190 3.57 17.57 -5.48
CA ALA A 190 2.67 16.42 -5.53
C ALA A 190 3.07 15.35 -4.51
N THR A 191 4.36 15.10 -4.35
CA THR A 191 4.90 14.18 -3.32
C THR A 191 4.65 14.71 -1.91
N LEU A 192 4.82 16.01 -1.68
CA LEU A 192 4.54 16.62 -0.37
C LEU A 192 3.05 16.54 -0.01
N ARG A 193 2.14 16.76 -0.97
CA ARG A 193 0.70 16.57 -0.80
C ARG A 193 0.34 15.11 -0.53
N TYR A 194 0.96 14.17 -1.24
CA TYR A 194 0.79 12.75 -0.97
C TYR A 194 1.21 12.42 0.47
N TRP A 195 2.38 12.89 0.91
CA TRP A 195 2.84 12.68 2.28
C TRP A 195 1.85 13.27 3.30
N ALA A 196 1.41 14.52 3.13
CA ALA A 196 0.44 15.14 4.03
C ALA A 196 -0.85 14.33 4.13
N LEU A 197 -1.40 13.88 3.00
CA LEU A 197 -2.59 13.02 2.97
C LEU A 197 -2.35 11.69 3.69
N ILE A 198 -1.23 11.01 3.42
CA ILE A 198 -0.89 9.76 4.09
C ILE A 198 -0.72 9.98 5.61
N ALA A 199 -0.14 11.09 6.04
CA ALA A 199 0.02 11.42 7.45
C ALA A 199 -1.33 11.57 8.16
N ARG A 200 -2.24 12.36 7.59
CA ARG A 200 -3.62 12.50 8.08
C ARG A 200 -4.31 11.14 8.16
N GLU A 201 -4.36 10.42 7.05
CA GLU A 201 -5.13 9.18 6.94
C GLU A 201 -4.56 8.01 7.76
N LEU A 202 -3.23 7.95 7.92
CA LEU A 202 -2.56 6.96 8.76
C LEU A 202 -2.85 7.23 10.23
N THR A 203 -2.67 8.46 10.69
CA THR A 203 -2.87 8.82 12.11
C THR A 203 -4.30 8.59 12.58
N VAL A 204 -5.30 8.94 11.77
CA VAL A 204 -6.72 8.67 12.08
C VAL A 204 -6.98 7.16 12.24
N ARG A 205 -6.43 6.33 11.35
CA ARG A 205 -6.58 4.87 11.45
C ARG A 205 -5.82 4.25 12.61
N LEU A 206 -4.65 4.81 12.91
CA LEU A 206 -3.84 4.39 14.05
C LEU A 206 -4.57 4.72 15.35
N ASP A 207 -5.09 5.93 15.51
CA ASP A 207 -5.78 6.41 16.71
C ASP A 207 -6.98 5.50 17.06
N ALA A 208 -7.73 5.06 16.05
CA ALA A 208 -8.82 4.09 16.21
C ALA A 208 -8.38 2.64 16.52
N ARG A 209 -7.08 2.34 16.51
CA ARG A 209 -6.48 0.99 16.67
C ARG A 209 -5.48 0.90 17.82
N THR A 210 -5.13 2.02 18.44
CA THR A 210 -4.11 2.09 19.48
C THR A 210 -4.73 2.50 20.81
N THR A 211 -4.09 2.09 21.90
CA THR A 211 -4.40 2.61 23.25
C THR A 211 -3.66 3.90 23.55
N TYR A 212 -2.72 4.30 22.70
CA TYR A 212 -1.91 5.51 22.86
C TYR A 212 -2.57 6.69 22.15
N PRO A 213 -2.71 7.86 22.78
CA PRO A 213 -3.23 9.03 22.10
C PRO A 213 -2.28 9.45 20.98
N ILE A 214 -2.82 9.74 19.79
CA ILE A 214 -2.02 10.25 18.68
C ILE A 214 -2.25 11.76 18.56
N PRO A 215 -1.21 12.59 18.76
CA PRO A 215 -1.31 14.03 18.53
C PRO A 215 -1.85 14.36 17.13
N THR A 216 -2.75 15.35 17.08
CA THR A 216 -3.50 15.72 15.87
C THR A 216 -2.81 16.81 15.05
N GLU A 217 -1.76 17.41 15.59
CA GLU A 217 -0.98 18.49 15.00
C GLU A 217 -0.33 18.01 13.68
N PRO A 218 -0.52 18.74 12.56
CA PRO A 218 0.00 18.32 11.26
C PRO A 218 1.52 18.04 11.25
N GLU A 219 2.30 18.82 11.99
CA GLU A 219 3.75 18.66 12.16
C GLU A 219 4.08 17.33 12.81
N PHE A 220 3.37 16.96 13.88
CA PHE A 220 3.56 15.68 14.55
C PHE A 220 3.21 14.51 13.62
N ARG A 221 2.09 14.60 12.89
CA ARG A 221 1.68 13.57 11.91
C ARG A 221 2.73 13.39 10.81
N ALA A 222 3.26 14.49 10.30
CA ALA A 222 4.31 14.46 9.28
C ALA A 222 5.61 13.82 9.82
N LEU A 223 6.03 14.18 11.03
CA LEU A 223 7.17 13.58 11.74
C LEU A 223 6.98 12.08 11.97
N LEU A 224 5.80 11.65 12.40
CA LEU A 224 5.49 10.25 12.64
C LEU A 224 5.64 9.43 11.35
N VAL A 225 5.11 9.90 10.23
CA VAL A 225 5.29 9.21 8.93
C VAL A 225 6.77 9.16 8.55
N GLN A 226 7.52 10.26 8.67
CA GLN A 226 8.95 10.29 8.39
C GLN A 226 9.71 9.23 9.19
N TRP A 227 9.43 9.18 10.50
CA TRP A 227 10.05 8.23 11.40
C TRP A 227 9.72 6.78 11.01
N LEU A 228 8.44 6.48 10.74
CA LEU A 228 8.00 5.14 10.34
C LEU A 228 8.64 4.68 9.03
N VAL A 229 8.85 5.60 8.09
CA VAL A 229 9.51 5.33 6.81
C VAL A 229 11.00 5.05 7.01
N VAL A 230 11.72 5.89 7.76
CA VAL A 230 13.17 5.72 8.01
C VAL A 230 13.46 4.45 8.83
N ALA A 231 12.65 4.20 9.87
CA ALA A 231 12.73 2.96 10.66
C ALA A 231 12.34 1.72 9.83
N GLY A 232 11.62 1.90 8.72
CA GLY A 232 11.20 0.83 7.83
C GLY A 232 10.04 0.00 8.40
N HIS A 233 9.22 0.60 9.24
CA HIS A 233 7.94 0.03 9.69
C HIS A 233 6.87 0.18 8.60
N LEU A 234 6.98 1.20 7.76
CA LEU A 234 6.03 1.50 6.69
C LEU A 234 6.41 0.74 5.42
N ARG A 235 5.56 -0.21 5.00
CA ARG A 235 5.65 -0.91 3.72
C ARG A 235 5.04 -0.05 2.64
N MET A 236 5.82 0.22 1.60
CA MET A 236 5.43 1.09 0.50
C MET A 236 5.16 0.28 -0.76
N GLY A 237 4.05 0.58 -1.44
CA GLY A 237 3.77 0.00 -2.75
C GLY A 237 4.77 0.45 -3.82
N ASN A 238 4.77 -0.26 -4.96
CA ASN A 238 5.57 0.12 -6.13
C ASN A 238 5.29 1.58 -6.54
N GLY A 239 6.34 2.40 -6.65
CA GLY A 239 6.25 3.82 -7.00
C GLY A 239 5.50 4.70 -6.00
N CYS A 240 5.55 4.36 -4.71
CA CYS A 240 5.14 5.25 -3.63
C CYS A 240 6.00 6.53 -3.62
N ALA A 241 5.37 7.69 -3.42
CA ALA A 241 6.09 8.96 -3.43
C ALA A 241 6.99 9.17 -2.18
N LEU A 242 6.87 8.31 -1.16
CA LEU A 242 7.71 8.37 0.06
C LEU A 242 9.04 7.60 -0.08
N TRP A 243 9.28 6.88 -1.19
CA TRP A 243 10.55 6.19 -1.41
C TRP A 243 11.79 7.09 -1.25
N PRO A 244 11.83 8.32 -1.81
CA PRO A 244 12.94 9.27 -1.64
C PRO A 244 13.38 9.53 -0.20
N ILE A 245 12.42 9.62 0.73
CA ILE A 245 12.71 9.98 2.13
C ILE A 245 13.08 8.77 3.00
N SER A 246 13.04 7.55 2.46
CA SER A 246 13.40 6.35 3.21
C SER A 246 14.90 6.17 3.43
N GLY A 247 15.74 6.85 2.63
CA GLY A 247 17.19 6.65 2.63
C GLY A 247 17.65 5.24 2.20
N ARG A 248 16.71 4.32 1.93
CA ARG A 248 16.98 2.96 1.46
C ARG A 248 16.95 2.97 -0.07
N ARG A 249 18.12 2.80 -0.70
CA ARG A 249 18.19 2.38 -2.10
C ARG A 249 18.01 0.89 -2.13
N ASP A 250 16.94 0.42 -2.75
CA ASP A 250 16.79 -1.01 -2.96
C ASP A 250 16.13 -1.28 -4.31
N ASP A 251 16.94 -1.12 -5.36
CA ASP A 251 16.60 -1.43 -6.76
C ASP A 251 16.30 -2.93 -6.98
N SER A 252 16.57 -3.78 -5.98
CA SER A 252 16.28 -5.22 -5.99
C SER A 252 15.09 -5.66 -5.13
N TYR A 253 14.43 -4.74 -4.41
CA TYR A 253 13.38 -5.10 -3.46
C TYR A 253 12.05 -5.38 -4.17
N ARG A 254 11.57 -6.63 -4.08
CA ARG A 254 10.16 -6.89 -4.33
C ARG A 254 9.38 -6.28 -3.17
N PRO A 255 8.44 -5.35 -3.43
CA PRO A 255 7.69 -4.74 -2.34
C PRO A 255 6.88 -5.81 -1.61
N ASP A 256 7.00 -5.85 -0.29
CA ASP A 256 6.13 -6.63 0.58
C ASP A 256 4.64 -6.27 0.34
N LEU A 257 4.39 -5.01 -0.01
CA LEU A 257 3.09 -4.50 -0.45
C LEU A 257 3.03 -4.47 -1.97
N ARG A 258 2.57 -5.57 -2.57
CA ARG A 258 2.38 -5.68 -4.01
C ARG A 258 1.10 -4.96 -4.43
N VAL A 259 1.19 -4.22 -5.54
CA VAL A 259 0.06 -3.51 -6.11
C VAL A 259 -0.09 -3.87 -7.58
N ASP A 260 -1.15 -4.59 -7.92
CA ASP A 260 -1.48 -4.98 -9.30
C ASP A 260 -2.51 -4.00 -9.87
N ALA A 261 -2.20 -3.39 -11.01
CA ALA A 261 -3.09 -2.57 -11.85
C ALA A 261 -2.42 -2.34 -13.21
N PRO A 262 -3.03 -1.56 -14.13
CA PRO A 262 -2.37 -1.12 -15.36
C PRO A 262 -0.98 -0.53 -15.15
N SER A 263 -0.10 -0.79 -16.11
CA SER A 263 1.35 -0.42 -16.12
C SER A 263 1.65 1.07 -15.82
N PRO A 264 2.87 1.42 -15.36
CA PRO A 264 3.04 1.96 -14.00
C PRO A 264 4.03 3.15 -13.93
N GLY A 265 3.90 4.18 -14.76
CA GLY A 265 4.64 5.44 -14.51
C GLY A 265 4.06 6.11 -13.25
N TRP A 266 4.86 6.56 -12.28
CA TRP A 266 4.37 7.29 -11.08
C TRP A 266 3.64 8.59 -11.44
N ASN A 267 3.97 9.18 -12.59
CA ASN A 267 3.35 10.36 -13.18
C ASN A 267 2.24 10.05 -14.20
N GLN A 268 1.94 8.77 -14.46
CA GLN A 268 0.86 8.33 -15.36
C GLN A 268 -0.24 7.56 -14.62
N ARG A 269 -0.30 7.72 -13.28
CA ARG A 269 -1.22 6.98 -12.41
C ARG A 269 -2.53 7.71 -12.24
N ASP A 270 -3.34 7.66 -13.29
CA ASP A 270 -4.76 7.80 -13.07
C ASP A 270 -5.50 6.89 -14.02
N ASP A 271 -6.13 5.88 -13.44
CA ASP A 271 -7.20 5.21 -14.12
C ASP A 271 -8.26 4.60 -13.21
N VAL A 272 -8.01 4.50 -11.89
CA VAL A 272 -9.03 4.04 -10.93
C VAL A 272 -9.24 4.93 -9.70
N GLY A 273 -8.54 6.07 -9.60
CA GLY A 273 -8.82 7.10 -8.59
C GLY A 273 -8.33 6.81 -7.16
N TYR A 274 -7.23 6.05 -7.00
CA TYR A 274 -6.61 5.78 -5.70
C TYR A 274 -5.16 6.27 -5.68
N VAL A 275 -4.71 6.78 -4.53
CA VAL A 275 -3.27 6.99 -4.32
C VAL A 275 -2.55 5.66 -4.12
N VAL A 276 -1.22 5.67 -4.24
CA VAL A 276 -0.41 4.48 -3.97
C VAL A 276 -0.57 4.07 -2.50
N PRO A 277 -0.84 2.80 -2.18
CA PRO A 277 -1.06 2.39 -0.81
C PRO A 277 0.24 2.35 -0.01
N VAL A 278 0.11 2.56 1.29
CA VAL A 278 1.11 2.21 2.29
C VAL A 278 0.51 1.29 3.33
N ALA A 279 1.33 0.43 3.94
CA ALA A 279 0.90 -0.50 4.98
C ALA A 279 1.82 -0.44 6.19
N LEU A 280 1.28 -0.69 7.37
CA LEU A 280 2.02 -0.69 8.62
C LEU A 280 1.60 -1.89 9.45
N SER A 281 2.59 -2.68 9.88
CA SER A 281 2.45 -3.73 10.89
C SER A 281 3.46 -3.46 12.00
N MET A 282 2.98 -3.23 13.21
CA MET A 282 3.81 -2.88 14.36
C MET A 282 3.16 -3.40 15.63
N SER A 283 3.93 -3.74 16.66
CA SER A 283 3.32 -4.03 17.95
C SER A 283 2.81 -2.75 18.62
N GLN A 284 1.82 -2.88 19.50
CA GLN A 284 1.35 -1.76 20.32
C GLN A 284 2.49 -1.14 21.13
N ALA A 285 3.34 -1.99 21.74
CA ALA A 285 4.46 -1.54 22.55
C ALA A 285 5.50 -0.73 21.75
N GLU A 286 5.84 -1.18 20.54
CA GLU A 286 6.75 -0.44 19.66
C GLU A 286 6.15 0.90 19.22
N LEU A 287 4.86 0.94 18.88
CA LEU A 287 4.18 2.19 18.54
C LEU A 287 4.19 3.16 19.73
N GLY A 288 3.87 2.67 20.94
CA GLY A 288 3.87 3.48 22.15
C GLY A 288 5.25 4.09 22.46
N ALA A 289 6.33 3.32 22.29
CA ALA A 289 7.69 3.82 22.45
C ALA A 289 8.02 4.90 21.40
N ALA A 290 7.68 4.66 20.14
CA ALA A 290 7.88 5.63 19.06
C ALA A 290 7.13 6.95 19.30
N LEU A 291 5.87 6.87 19.72
CA LEU A 291 5.05 8.04 20.04
C LEU A 291 5.62 8.81 21.23
N ALA A 292 6.08 8.11 22.27
CA ALA A 292 6.69 8.75 23.43
C ALA A 292 7.99 9.50 23.07
N ASP A 293 8.85 8.89 22.26
CA ASP A 293 10.11 9.51 21.83
C ASP A 293 9.86 10.72 20.91
N LEU A 294 8.94 10.59 19.96
CA LEU A 294 8.55 11.71 19.09
C LEU A 294 7.89 12.84 19.88
N ALA A 295 7.02 12.54 20.84
CA ALA A 295 6.37 13.54 21.68
C ALA A 295 7.39 14.31 22.53
N ARG A 296 8.39 13.63 23.09
CA ARG A 296 9.48 14.31 23.83
C ARG A 296 10.23 15.28 22.94
N LEU A 297 10.53 14.91 21.69
CA LEU A 297 11.24 15.77 20.74
C LEU A 297 10.40 16.93 20.23
N TYR A 298 9.08 16.72 20.12
CA TYR A 298 8.16 17.71 19.56
C TYR A 298 7.75 18.78 20.58
N TYR A 299 7.56 18.40 21.84
CA TYR A 299 7.08 19.30 22.90
C TYR A 299 8.18 19.83 23.83
N SER A 300 9.45 19.44 23.63
CA SER A 300 10.61 20.00 24.35
C SER A 300 11.07 21.32 23.74
#